data_AF-A0A959THG3-F1
#
_entry.id   AF-A0A959THG3-F1
#
_cell.length_a   1.000
_cell.length_b   1.000
_cell.length_c   1.000
_cell.angle_alpha   90.00
_cell.angle_beta   90.00
_cell.angle_gamma   90.00
#
_symmetry.space_group_name_H-M   'P 1'
#
loop_
_entity.id
_entity.type
_entity.pdbx_description
1 polymer ?
#
loop_
_entity_poly.entity_id
_entity_poly.type
_entity_poly.pdbx_seq_one_letter_code
_entity_poly.pdbx_strand_id
1 'polypeptide(L)'
;MEPRDPGTTDRTLFLALGLLLIYGAFVIIWGFIRVERRAEHLATVELERALEVATARIERTLSPVLADLDRFALKVAKDDTIRPAELLEFGTPLLQGQQAYLAVKLADDDGNELTLCRQDTSWLLFQAEKGSVAGPPLVWSARDPRTPLAEWRLTLADSLIDPRTAAWFARSVGNTRMGPVWTTDRSNCGPSGGRTHVVSKLVRSERTEGRYQVIALELILERLPDMLGGTR
;
A
#
# COMPACT_ATOMS: atom_id res chain seq x y z
N MET A 1 88.53 12.00 33.67
CA MET A 1 87.99 12.47 32.38
C MET A 1 87.95 11.26 31.47
N GLU A 2 86.79 10.61 31.43
CA GLU A 2 86.57 9.39 30.67
C GLU A 2 86.18 9.78 29.23
N PRO A 3 86.84 9.25 28.19
CA PRO A 3 86.56 9.63 26.82
C PRO A 3 85.16 9.12 26.44
N ARG A 4 84.23 10.07 26.26
CA ARG A 4 82.87 9.80 25.83
C ARG A 4 82.92 9.41 24.35
N ASP A 5 82.72 8.13 24.08
CA ASP A 5 82.84 7.53 22.75
C ASP A 5 81.74 8.08 21.79
N PRO A 6 82.09 8.93 20.80
CA PRO A 6 81.11 9.69 20.01
C PRO A 6 80.23 8.81 19.12
N GLY A 7 80.66 7.59 18.78
CA GLY A 7 79.92 6.69 17.89
C GLY A 7 78.67 6.02 18.50
N THR A 8 78.53 6.02 19.83
CA THR A 8 77.36 5.44 20.51
C THR A 8 76.18 6.39 20.54
N THR A 9 76.43 7.69 20.67
CA THR A 9 75.41 8.74 20.77
C THR A 9 74.71 9.00 19.43
N ASP A 10 75.44 8.93 18.32
CA ASP A 10 74.85 9.07 16.98
C ASP A 10 73.98 7.85 16.63
N ARG A 11 74.41 6.63 16.97
CA ARG A 11 73.62 5.41 16.76
C ARG A 11 72.30 5.41 17.52
N THR A 12 72.29 5.89 18.77
CA THR A 12 71.05 5.97 19.56
C THR A 12 70.11 7.04 19.01
N LEU A 13 70.62 8.15 18.49
CA LEU A 13 69.83 9.17 17.79
C LEU A 13 69.19 8.63 16.50
N PHE A 14 69.94 7.92 15.66
CA PHE A 14 69.39 7.31 14.44
C PHE A 14 68.33 6.24 14.74
N LEU A 15 68.55 5.43 15.79
CA LEU A 15 67.56 4.44 16.24
C LEU A 15 66.30 5.12 16.78
N ALA A 16 66.44 6.18 17.58
CA ALA A 16 65.31 6.94 18.10
C ALA A 16 64.50 7.61 16.98
N LEU A 17 65.18 8.18 15.98
CA LEU A 17 64.53 8.80 14.83
C LEU A 17 63.80 7.75 13.97
N GLY A 18 64.39 6.59 13.75
CA GLY A 18 63.76 5.47 13.05
C GLY A 18 62.51 4.96 13.77
N LEU A 19 62.58 4.78 15.09
CA LEU A 19 61.44 4.40 15.92
C LEU A 19 60.33 5.46 15.90
N LEU A 20 60.67 6.74 15.94
CA LEU A 20 59.70 7.83 15.86
C LEU A 20 58.95 7.81 14.51
N LEU A 21 59.67 7.59 13.41
CA LEU A 21 59.07 7.50 12.08
C LEU A 21 58.16 6.27 11.94
N ILE A 22 58.59 5.10 12.45
CA ILE A 22 57.78 3.89 12.45
C ILE A 22 56.52 4.09 13.30
N TYR A 23 56.65 4.70 14.48
CA TYR A 23 55.50 5.01 15.33
C TYR A 23 54.54 6.01 14.66
N GLY A 24 55.06 7.05 14.02
CA GLY A 24 54.26 8.02 13.26
C GLY A 24 53.51 7.36 12.11
N ALA A 25 54.19 6.52 11.32
CA ALA A 25 53.56 5.77 10.23
C ALA A 25 52.49 4.80 10.75
N PHE A 26 52.76 4.12 11.87
CA PHE A 26 51.79 3.22 12.52
C PHE A 26 50.53 3.98 12.96
N VAL A 27 50.67 5.14 13.61
CA VAL A 27 49.53 5.97 14.04
C VAL A 27 48.70 6.45 12.86
N ILE A 28 49.34 6.85 11.75
CA ILE A 28 48.64 7.29 10.53
C ILE A 28 47.85 6.13 9.91
N ILE A 29 48.50 4.98 9.69
CA ILE A 29 47.85 3.79 9.12
C ILE A 29 46.68 3.33 10.00
N TRP A 30 46.89 3.31 11.32
CA TRP A 30 45.84 2.96 12.28
C TRP A 30 44.67 3.96 12.23
N GLY A 31 44.97 5.25 12.09
CA GLY A 31 43.99 6.31 11.90
C GLY A 31 43.13 6.10 10.66
N PHE A 32 43.76 5.83 9.52
CA PHE A 32 43.06 5.56 8.25
C PHE A 32 42.12 4.36 8.35
N ILE A 33 42.59 3.22 8.87
CA ILE A 33 41.77 2.01 9.05
C ILE A 33 40.57 2.29 9.97
N ARG A 34 40.76 3.11 11.01
CA ARG A 34 39.67 3.47 11.94
C ARG A 34 38.64 4.40 11.31
N VAL A 35 39.06 5.29 10.41
CA VAL A 35 38.17 6.21 9.70
C VAL A 35 37.29 5.46 8.72
N GLU A 36 37.84 4.53 7.95
CA GLU A 36 37.08 3.72 7.00
C GLU A 36 36.03 2.86 7.71
N ARG A 37 36.40 2.16 8.78
CA ARG A 37 35.45 1.40 9.61
C ARG A 37 34.37 2.28 10.25
N ARG A 38 34.70 3.53 10.62
CA ARG A 38 33.71 4.50 11.14
C ARG A 38 32.78 4.99 10.03
N ALA A 39 33.30 5.22 8.83
CA ALA A 39 32.50 5.64 7.69
C ALA A 39 31.50 4.55 7.28
N GLU A 40 31.94 3.29 7.22
CA GLU A 40 31.05 2.14 6.97
C GLU A 40 29.97 2.02 8.05
N HIS A 41 30.35 2.12 9.33
CA HIS A 41 29.39 2.03 10.42
C HIS A 41 28.38 3.19 10.43
N LEU A 42 28.82 4.41 10.11
CA LEU A 42 27.91 5.56 9.95
C LEU A 42 26.98 5.36 8.75
N ALA A 43 27.49 4.84 7.63
CA ALA A 43 26.69 4.56 6.45
C ALA A 43 25.61 3.49 6.72
N THR A 44 25.95 2.42 7.45
CA THR A 44 24.97 1.40 7.84
C THR A 44 23.89 1.96 8.76
N VAL A 45 24.28 2.77 9.76
CA VAL A 45 23.32 3.37 10.71
C VAL A 45 22.38 4.35 10.00
N GLU A 46 22.90 5.18 9.09
CA GLU A 46 22.05 6.09 8.31
C GLU A 46 21.12 5.35 7.35
N LEU A 47 21.57 4.24 6.74
CA LEU A 47 20.72 3.40 5.90
C LEU A 47 19.60 2.74 6.72
N GLU A 48 19.92 2.17 7.89
CA GLU A 48 18.93 1.57 8.80
C GLU A 48 17.89 2.60 9.22
N ARG A 49 18.31 3.79 9.64
CA ARG A 49 17.40 4.90 9.97
C ARG A 49 16.53 5.29 8.78
N ALA A 50 17.09 5.39 7.58
CA ALA A 50 16.33 5.71 6.38
C ALA A 50 15.26 4.64 6.09
N LEU A 51 15.59 3.36 6.28
CA LEU A 51 14.66 2.24 6.13
C LEU A 51 13.56 2.26 7.19
N GLU A 52 13.89 2.52 8.46
CA GLU A 52 12.93 2.64 9.55
C GLU A 52 11.94 3.79 9.29
N VAL A 53 12.45 4.96 8.93
CA VAL A 53 11.62 6.13 8.61
C VAL A 53 10.74 5.87 7.39
N ALA A 54 11.27 5.23 6.35
CA ALA A 54 10.49 4.86 5.17
C ALA A 54 9.38 3.86 5.52
N THR A 55 9.68 2.85 6.33
CA THR A 55 8.72 1.83 6.77
C THR A 55 7.61 2.45 7.61
N ALA A 56 7.97 3.24 8.63
CA ALA A 56 7.01 3.94 9.48
C ALA A 56 6.12 4.88 8.66
N ARG A 57 6.67 5.54 7.62
CA ARG A 57 5.88 6.39 6.72
C ARG A 57 4.90 5.56 5.88
N ILE A 58 5.33 4.43 5.33
CA ILE A 58 4.45 3.53 4.56
C ILE A 58 3.31 3.03 5.46
N GLU A 59 3.63 2.54 6.66
CA GLU A 59 2.62 2.05 7.61
C GLU A 59 1.62 3.13 7.98
N ARG A 60 2.08 4.34 8.30
CA ARG A 60 1.20 5.48 8.61
C ARG A 60 0.28 5.84 7.44
N THR A 61 0.78 5.68 6.21
CA THR A 61 0.06 6.01 4.98
C THR A 61 -0.99 4.95 4.66
N LEU A 62 -0.67 3.67 4.85
CA LEU A 62 -1.58 2.56 4.53
C LEU A 62 -2.56 2.23 5.67
N SER A 63 -2.22 2.51 6.91
CA SER A 63 -3.04 2.19 8.09
C SER A 63 -4.49 2.72 8.01
N PRO A 64 -4.76 3.97 7.58
CA PRO A 64 -6.12 4.45 7.37
C PRO A 64 -6.91 3.62 6.36
N VAL A 65 -6.27 3.22 5.25
CA VAL A 65 -6.90 2.39 4.21
C VAL A 65 -7.30 1.03 4.78
N LEU A 66 -6.42 0.41 5.56
CA LEU A 66 -6.72 -0.86 6.21
C LEU A 66 -7.86 -0.72 7.24
N ALA A 67 -7.85 0.37 8.01
CA ALA A 67 -8.90 0.64 8.99
C ALA A 67 -10.28 0.93 8.34
N ASP A 68 -10.30 1.58 7.17
CA ASP A 68 -11.51 1.76 6.37
C ASP A 68 -12.02 0.42 5.81
N LEU A 69 -11.11 -0.40 5.28
CA LEU A 69 -11.44 -1.74 4.76
C LEU A 69 -11.99 -2.65 5.87
N ASP A 70 -11.38 -2.64 7.05
CA ASP A 70 -11.84 -3.43 8.20
C ASP A 70 -13.21 -2.97 8.71
N ARG A 71 -13.46 -1.66 8.74
CA ARG A 71 -14.79 -1.11 9.08
C ARG A 71 -15.85 -1.57 8.08
N PHE A 72 -15.52 -1.58 6.78
CA PHE A 72 -16.43 -2.09 5.77
C PHE A 72 -16.66 -3.59 5.92
N ALA A 73 -15.60 -4.37 6.16
CA ALA A 73 -15.68 -5.82 6.38
C ALA A 73 -16.64 -6.17 7.53
N LEU A 74 -16.59 -5.44 8.63
CA LEU A 74 -17.46 -5.66 9.78
C LEU A 74 -18.94 -5.39 9.47
N LYS A 75 -19.23 -4.44 8.59
CA LYS A 75 -20.59 -4.16 8.13
C LYS A 75 -21.09 -5.29 7.23
N VAL A 76 -20.26 -5.69 6.28
CA VAL A 76 -20.54 -6.78 5.32
C VAL A 76 -20.78 -8.12 6.04
N ALA A 77 -19.94 -8.46 7.03
CA ALA A 77 -20.04 -9.70 7.80
C ALA A 77 -21.38 -9.86 8.53
N LYS A 78 -22.01 -8.75 8.94
CA LYS A 78 -23.28 -8.74 9.68
C LYS A 78 -24.51 -8.85 8.77
N ASP A 79 -24.46 -8.19 7.62
CA ASP A 79 -25.61 -8.05 6.73
C ASP A 79 -25.71 -9.21 5.72
N ASP A 80 -24.64 -10.01 5.55
CA ASP A 80 -24.48 -11.15 4.63
C ASP A 80 -24.67 -10.84 3.13
N THR A 81 -25.45 -9.84 2.79
CA THR A 81 -25.72 -9.37 1.43
C THR A 81 -25.85 -7.86 1.48
N ILE A 82 -25.06 -7.14 0.69
CA ILE A 82 -25.17 -5.69 0.57
C ILE A 82 -25.95 -5.37 -0.70
N ARG A 83 -27.04 -4.63 -0.54
CA ARG A 83 -27.86 -4.15 -1.65
C ARG A 83 -27.26 -2.89 -2.29
N PRO A 84 -27.59 -2.59 -3.56
CA PRO A 84 -27.24 -1.34 -4.24
C PRO A 84 -27.37 -0.08 -3.37
N ALA A 85 -28.52 0.08 -2.69
CA ALA A 85 -28.78 1.25 -1.84
C ALA A 85 -27.88 1.31 -0.60
N GLU A 86 -27.56 0.17 0.01
CA GLU A 86 -26.71 0.08 1.20
C GLU A 86 -25.24 0.38 0.85
N LEU A 87 -24.77 -0.10 -0.32
CA LEU A 87 -23.45 0.27 -0.82
C LEU A 87 -23.37 1.77 -1.12
N LEU A 88 -24.43 2.38 -1.65
CA LEU A 88 -24.47 3.84 -1.85
C LEU A 88 -24.41 4.59 -0.52
N GLU A 89 -25.17 4.16 0.48
CA GLU A 89 -25.19 4.78 1.81
C GLU A 89 -23.82 4.74 2.49
N PHE A 90 -23.15 3.59 2.47
CA PHE A 90 -21.87 3.42 3.15
C PHE A 90 -20.66 3.85 2.30
N GLY A 91 -20.67 3.51 1.01
CA GLY A 91 -19.56 3.71 0.09
C GLY A 91 -19.41 5.17 -0.34
N THR A 92 -20.50 5.92 -0.47
CA THR A 92 -20.44 7.33 -0.91
C THR A 92 -19.65 8.20 0.06
N PRO A 93 -19.91 8.21 1.39
CA PRO A 93 -19.11 8.99 2.33
C PRO A 93 -17.63 8.62 2.31
N LEU A 94 -17.30 7.33 2.16
CA LEU A 94 -15.93 6.85 2.08
C LEU A 94 -15.21 7.40 0.85
N LEU A 95 -15.84 7.30 -0.32
CA LEU A 95 -15.30 7.80 -1.58
C LEU A 95 -15.29 9.33 -1.66
N GLN A 96 -16.19 10.03 -0.98
CA GLN A 96 -16.19 11.49 -0.90
C GLN A 96 -15.13 12.02 0.08
N GLY A 97 -14.91 11.32 1.19
CA GLY A 97 -13.98 11.75 2.23
C GLY A 97 -12.51 11.64 1.83
N GLN A 98 -12.18 10.79 0.85
CA GLN A 98 -10.79 10.51 0.47
C GLN A 98 -10.61 10.64 -1.04
N GLN A 99 -9.70 11.52 -1.48
CA GLN A 99 -9.42 11.69 -2.91
C GLN A 99 -8.67 10.51 -3.54
N ALA A 100 -7.97 9.72 -2.74
CA ALA A 100 -7.24 8.56 -3.23
C ALA A 100 -8.16 7.40 -3.64
N TYR A 101 -9.35 7.29 -3.05
CA TYR A 101 -10.27 6.19 -3.37
C TYR A 101 -11.05 6.47 -4.65
N LEU A 102 -11.10 5.47 -5.52
CA LEU A 102 -11.82 5.49 -6.78
C LEU A 102 -13.06 4.63 -6.73
N ALA A 103 -13.00 3.50 -6.04
CA ALA A 103 -14.10 2.56 -6.02
C ALA A 103 -14.17 1.73 -4.74
N VAL A 104 -15.38 1.31 -4.41
CA VAL A 104 -15.65 0.24 -3.46
C VAL A 104 -16.26 -0.91 -4.24
N LYS A 105 -15.69 -2.11 -4.11
CA LYS A 105 -16.18 -3.32 -4.77
C LYS A 105 -16.56 -4.35 -3.71
N LEU A 106 -17.62 -5.09 -4.00
CA LEU A 106 -18.05 -6.25 -3.25
C LEU A 106 -18.36 -7.35 -4.24
N ALA A 107 -17.86 -8.55 -3.99
CA ALA A 107 -18.30 -9.72 -4.74
C ALA A 107 -18.47 -10.93 -3.82
N ASP A 108 -19.36 -11.84 -4.20
CA ASP A 108 -19.58 -13.10 -3.50
C ASP A 108 -19.00 -14.30 -4.26
N ASP A 109 -19.11 -15.47 -3.63
CA ASP A 109 -18.68 -16.76 -4.17
C ASP A 109 -19.46 -17.20 -5.41
N ASP A 110 -20.71 -16.74 -5.55
CA ASP A 110 -21.56 -16.99 -6.71
C ASP A 110 -21.18 -16.15 -7.93
N GLY A 111 -20.29 -15.17 -7.77
CA GLY A 111 -19.84 -14.26 -8.82
C GLY A 111 -20.75 -13.06 -9.01
N ASN A 112 -21.62 -12.75 -8.06
CA ASN A 112 -22.31 -11.46 -8.05
C ASN A 112 -21.31 -10.38 -7.65
N GLU A 113 -21.34 -9.25 -8.34
CA GLU A 113 -20.49 -8.09 -8.06
C GLU A 113 -21.36 -6.86 -7.90
N LEU A 114 -21.03 -6.02 -6.92
CA LEU A 114 -21.55 -4.68 -6.76
C LEU A 114 -20.36 -3.72 -6.59
N THR A 115 -20.26 -2.74 -7.46
CA THR A 115 -19.14 -1.81 -7.49
C THR A 115 -19.64 -0.37 -7.56
N LEU A 116 -19.28 0.45 -6.57
CA LEU A 116 -19.51 1.89 -6.58
C LEU A 116 -18.23 2.60 -7.02
N CYS A 117 -18.30 3.33 -8.12
CA CYS A 117 -17.21 4.11 -8.69
C CYS A 117 -17.47 5.61 -8.54
N ARG A 118 -16.42 6.35 -8.19
CA ARG A 118 -16.36 7.80 -8.33
C ARG A 118 -15.54 8.15 -9.57
N GLN A 119 -16.18 8.82 -10.53
CA GLN A 119 -15.51 9.45 -11.67
C GLN A 119 -15.41 10.96 -11.45
N ASP A 120 -14.69 11.66 -12.33
CA ASP A 120 -14.44 13.10 -12.18
C ASP A 120 -15.73 13.94 -12.17
N THR A 121 -16.76 13.53 -12.90
CA THR A 121 -18.02 14.30 -13.05
C THR A 121 -19.29 13.50 -12.77
N SER A 122 -19.14 12.22 -12.41
CA SER A 122 -20.25 11.29 -12.23
C SER A 122 -19.92 10.18 -11.26
N TRP A 123 -20.98 9.53 -10.80
CA TRP A 123 -20.94 8.33 -9.99
C TRP A 123 -21.55 7.21 -10.79
N LEU A 124 -20.90 6.05 -10.74
CA LEU A 124 -21.39 4.84 -11.39
C LEU A 124 -21.58 3.76 -10.34
N LEU A 125 -22.71 3.09 -10.39
CA LEU A 125 -22.96 1.87 -9.64
C LEU A 125 -23.08 0.73 -10.64
N PHE A 126 -22.19 -0.24 -10.54
CA PHE A 126 -22.15 -1.43 -11.38
C PHE A 126 -22.69 -2.61 -10.59
N GLN A 127 -23.53 -3.42 -11.23
CA GLN A 127 -23.97 -4.70 -10.70
C GLN A 127 -23.84 -5.77 -11.77
N ALA A 128 -23.12 -6.84 -11.44
CA ALA A 128 -23.09 -8.06 -12.25
C ALA A 128 -23.71 -9.19 -11.44
N GLU A 129 -24.47 -10.06 -12.10
CA GLU A 129 -25.03 -11.26 -11.48
C GLU A 129 -24.39 -12.50 -12.06
N LYS A 130 -23.97 -13.42 -11.18
CA LYS A 130 -23.37 -14.72 -11.53
C LYS A 130 -22.26 -14.63 -12.58
N GLY A 131 -21.35 -13.68 -12.45
CA GLY A 131 -20.25 -13.47 -13.39
C GLY A 131 -20.71 -13.11 -14.79
N SER A 132 -21.81 -12.34 -14.89
CA SER A 132 -22.45 -11.97 -16.15
C SER A 132 -23.00 -13.16 -16.97
N VAL A 133 -23.12 -14.35 -16.37
CA VAL A 133 -23.80 -15.50 -17.01
C VAL A 133 -25.31 -15.25 -17.14
N ALA A 134 -25.89 -14.49 -16.21
CA ALA A 134 -27.29 -14.10 -16.22
C ALA A 134 -27.61 -12.97 -17.22
N GLY A 135 -26.59 -12.31 -17.77
CA GLY A 135 -26.73 -11.18 -18.69
C GLY A 135 -25.60 -10.16 -18.54
N PRO A 136 -25.58 -9.14 -19.42
CA PRO A 136 -24.63 -8.03 -19.29
C PRO A 136 -24.83 -7.28 -17.96
N PRO A 137 -23.76 -6.79 -17.32
CA PRO A 137 -23.86 -6.01 -16.09
C PRO A 137 -24.77 -4.79 -16.23
N LEU A 138 -25.48 -4.46 -15.15
CA LEU A 138 -26.27 -3.24 -15.02
C LEU A 138 -25.39 -2.10 -14.53
N VAL A 139 -25.58 -0.91 -15.09
CA VAL A 139 -24.84 0.30 -14.73
C VAL A 139 -25.83 1.41 -14.46
N TRP A 140 -25.88 1.89 -13.23
CA TRP A 140 -26.57 3.13 -12.88
C TRP A 140 -25.56 4.28 -12.88
N SER A 141 -25.97 5.42 -13.42
CA SER A 141 -25.15 6.64 -13.44
C SER A 141 -25.91 7.86 -12.95
N ALA A 142 -25.25 8.69 -12.13
CA ALA A 142 -25.75 9.98 -11.69
C ALA A 142 -24.62 10.99 -11.54
N ARG A 143 -24.94 12.29 -11.57
CA ARG A 143 -23.96 13.35 -11.29
C ARG A 143 -23.74 13.55 -9.79
N ASP A 144 -24.81 13.42 -9.02
CA ASP A 144 -24.80 13.52 -7.55
C ASP A 144 -25.12 12.14 -6.96
N PRO A 145 -24.27 11.57 -6.10
CA PRO A 145 -24.53 10.26 -5.50
C PRO A 145 -25.67 10.29 -4.47
N ARG A 146 -26.13 11.49 -4.06
CA ARG A 146 -27.28 11.68 -3.16
C ARG A 146 -28.62 11.61 -3.89
N THR A 147 -28.62 11.68 -5.22
CA THR A 147 -29.83 11.48 -6.02
C THR A 147 -30.39 10.08 -5.73
N PRO A 148 -31.72 9.92 -5.49
CA PRO A 148 -32.32 8.61 -5.25
C PRO A 148 -32.00 7.63 -6.39
N LEU A 149 -31.68 6.37 -6.08
CA LEU A 149 -31.26 5.37 -7.08
C LEU A 149 -32.28 5.20 -8.22
N ALA A 150 -33.57 5.38 -7.95
CA ALA A 150 -34.63 5.30 -8.97
C ALA A 150 -34.54 6.37 -10.07
N GLU A 151 -33.84 7.48 -9.80
CA GLU A 151 -33.61 8.57 -10.74
C GLU A 151 -32.28 8.45 -11.49
N TRP A 152 -31.45 7.47 -11.14
CA TRP A 152 -30.19 7.24 -11.85
C TRP A 152 -30.46 6.68 -13.24
N ARG A 153 -29.65 7.10 -14.21
CA ARG A 153 -29.74 6.57 -15.56
C ARG A 153 -29.18 5.15 -15.58
N LEU A 154 -30.05 4.19 -15.91
CA LEU A 154 -29.69 2.79 -16.11
C LEU A 154 -29.25 2.52 -17.55
N THR A 155 -28.10 1.86 -17.69
CA THR A 155 -27.55 1.36 -18.95
C THR A 155 -27.00 -0.06 -18.76
N LEU A 156 -26.86 -0.80 -19.85
CA LEU A 156 -26.14 -2.09 -19.85
C LEU A 156 -24.66 -1.84 -20.12
N ALA A 157 -23.79 -2.60 -19.46
CA ALA A 157 -22.37 -2.62 -19.79
C ALA A 157 -22.12 -3.45 -21.06
N ASP A 158 -21.16 -3.00 -21.87
CA ASP A 158 -20.79 -3.66 -23.13
C ASP A 158 -19.88 -4.88 -22.92
N SER A 159 -19.37 -5.09 -21.70
CA SER A 159 -18.46 -6.19 -21.36
C SER A 159 -19.04 -7.10 -20.29
N LEU A 160 -18.82 -8.41 -20.48
CA LEU A 160 -19.06 -9.41 -19.45
C LEU A 160 -17.90 -9.36 -18.45
N ILE A 161 -18.24 -9.39 -17.16
CA ILE A 161 -17.28 -9.35 -16.05
C ILE A 161 -17.62 -10.50 -15.09
N ASP A 162 -16.60 -11.28 -14.73
CA ASP A 162 -16.67 -12.25 -13.64
C ASP A 162 -15.63 -11.89 -12.57
N PRO A 163 -16.05 -11.46 -11.38
CA PRO A 163 -15.13 -11.04 -10.31
C PRO A 163 -14.19 -12.16 -9.89
N ARG A 164 -14.57 -13.44 -10.05
CA ARG A 164 -13.76 -14.60 -9.65
C ARG A 164 -12.50 -14.75 -10.48
N THR A 165 -12.51 -14.19 -11.69
CA THR A 165 -11.33 -14.15 -12.58
C THR A 165 -10.41 -12.97 -12.27
N ALA A 166 -10.89 -11.97 -11.52
CA ALA A 166 -10.12 -10.78 -11.17
C ALA A 166 -9.07 -11.09 -10.09
N ALA A 167 -7.91 -10.44 -10.21
CA ALA A 167 -6.77 -10.71 -9.33
C ALA A 167 -7.07 -10.42 -7.85
N TRP A 168 -7.82 -9.34 -7.58
CA TRP A 168 -8.19 -8.94 -6.22
C TRP A 168 -9.07 -9.99 -5.52
N PHE A 169 -9.98 -10.61 -6.26
CA PHE A 169 -10.86 -11.65 -5.72
C PHE A 169 -10.08 -12.95 -5.53
N ALA A 170 -9.47 -13.46 -6.61
CA ALA A 170 -8.80 -14.76 -6.61
C ALA A 170 -7.68 -14.82 -5.55
N ARG A 171 -6.91 -13.74 -5.39
CA ARG A 171 -5.85 -13.70 -4.36
C ARG A 171 -6.40 -13.55 -2.94
N SER A 172 -7.52 -12.85 -2.75
CA SER A 172 -8.17 -12.75 -1.44
C SER A 172 -8.71 -14.10 -0.97
N VAL A 173 -9.34 -14.86 -1.87
CA VAL A 173 -9.84 -16.21 -1.56
C VAL A 173 -8.68 -17.17 -1.28
N GLY A 174 -7.59 -17.09 -2.05
CA GLY A 174 -6.40 -17.91 -1.84
C GLY A 174 -5.56 -17.51 -0.61
N ASN A 175 -5.83 -16.37 0.02
CA ASN A 175 -5.06 -15.89 1.16
C ASN A 175 -5.50 -16.58 2.46
N THR A 176 -4.67 -17.50 2.95
CA THR A 176 -4.90 -18.21 4.23
C THR A 176 -4.72 -17.33 5.47
N ARG A 177 -4.07 -16.16 5.33
CA ARG A 177 -3.69 -15.32 6.48
C ARG A 177 -4.78 -14.38 6.99
N MET A 178 -6.02 -14.46 6.49
CA MET A 178 -7.18 -13.59 6.83
C MET A 178 -6.92 -12.07 6.76
N GLY A 179 -5.77 -11.65 6.21
CA GLY A 179 -5.36 -10.26 6.12
C GLY A 179 -5.69 -9.62 4.77
N PRO A 180 -5.53 -8.29 4.67
CA PRO A 180 -5.71 -7.57 3.41
C PRO A 180 -4.69 -8.03 2.36
N VAL A 181 -5.14 -8.09 1.11
CA VAL A 181 -4.35 -8.47 -0.07
C VAL A 181 -4.26 -7.29 -1.02
N TRP A 182 -3.03 -6.94 -1.37
CA TRP A 182 -2.73 -5.89 -2.33
C TRP A 182 -2.54 -6.48 -3.72
N THR A 183 -3.23 -5.90 -4.70
CA THR A 183 -3.14 -6.26 -6.11
C THR A 183 -3.10 -5.02 -6.97
N THR A 184 -2.74 -5.19 -8.24
CA THR A 184 -2.91 -4.16 -9.26
C THR A 184 -3.89 -4.67 -10.30
N ASP A 185 -4.87 -3.86 -10.65
CA ASP A 185 -5.85 -4.21 -11.67
C ASP A 185 -6.01 -3.08 -12.68
N ARG A 186 -6.72 -3.34 -13.77
CA ARG A 186 -7.21 -2.29 -14.65
C ARG A 186 -8.38 -1.59 -13.98
N SER A 187 -8.33 -0.26 -14.00
CA SER A 187 -9.42 0.53 -13.46
C SER A 187 -10.62 0.50 -14.38
N ASN A 188 -11.78 0.17 -13.80
CA ASN A 188 -13.08 0.35 -14.44
C ASN A 188 -13.69 1.72 -14.08
N CYS A 189 -13.10 2.44 -13.11
CA CYS A 189 -13.66 3.65 -12.52
C CYS A 189 -12.81 4.92 -12.76
N GLY A 190 -11.53 4.79 -13.13
CA GLY A 190 -10.60 5.89 -13.36
C GLY A 190 -10.50 6.33 -14.83
N PRO A 191 -9.66 7.33 -15.15
CA PRO A 191 -9.40 7.73 -16.52
C PRO A 191 -8.95 6.51 -17.34
N SER A 192 -9.62 6.31 -18.48
CA SER A 192 -9.67 5.08 -19.28
C SER A 192 -8.36 4.26 -19.27
N GLY A 193 -8.39 3.08 -18.63
CA GLY A 193 -7.36 2.05 -18.78
C GLY A 193 -6.13 2.18 -17.87
N GLY A 194 -6.13 3.13 -16.92
CA GLY A 194 -5.06 3.23 -15.92
C GLY A 194 -4.93 1.98 -15.04
N ARG A 195 -3.70 1.65 -14.63
CA ARG A 195 -3.46 0.65 -13.57
C ARG A 195 -3.80 1.30 -12.24
N THR A 196 -4.61 0.63 -11.45
CA THR A 196 -4.95 1.06 -10.09
C THR A 196 -4.52 0.02 -9.08
N HIS A 197 -4.37 0.47 -7.85
CA HIS A 197 -4.08 -0.41 -6.73
C HIS A 197 -5.39 -0.83 -6.08
N VAL A 198 -5.51 -2.11 -5.80
CA VAL A 198 -6.70 -2.68 -5.17
C VAL A 198 -6.25 -3.39 -3.91
N VAL A 199 -6.75 -2.92 -2.78
CA VAL A 199 -6.64 -3.63 -1.50
C VAL A 199 -7.95 -4.37 -1.26
N SER A 200 -7.86 -5.65 -0.97
CA SER A 200 -9.00 -6.55 -0.89
C SER A 200 -8.94 -7.44 0.34
N LYS A 201 -10.09 -7.88 0.85
CA LYS A 201 -10.16 -8.73 2.04
C LYS A 201 -11.31 -9.71 1.90
N LEU A 202 -11.03 -10.97 2.23
CA LEU A 202 -12.03 -12.02 2.38
C LEU A 202 -12.80 -11.82 3.69
N VAL A 203 -14.11 -11.82 3.60
CA VAL A 203 -15.05 -11.70 4.70
C VAL A 203 -15.93 -12.95 4.70
N ARG A 204 -15.96 -13.68 5.80
CA ARG A 204 -16.86 -14.82 5.96
C ARG A 204 -18.16 -14.33 6.56
N SER A 205 -19.26 -14.84 6.05
CA SER A 205 -20.59 -14.56 6.58
C SER A 205 -20.70 -15.07 8.03
N GLU A 206 -21.36 -14.29 8.90
CA GLU A 206 -21.67 -14.71 10.26
C GLU A 206 -22.99 -15.51 10.35
N ARG A 207 -23.90 -15.33 9.38
CA ARG A 207 -25.24 -15.96 9.43
C ARG A 207 -25.36 -17.20 8.55
N THR A 208 -24.56 -17.30 7.50
CA THR A 208 -24.62 -18.38 6.51
C THR A 208 -23.29 -19.12 6.42
N GLU A 209 -23.28 -20.36 6.91
CA GLU A 209 -22.08 -21.19 6.91
C GLU A 209 -21.56 -21.44 5.48
N GLY A 210 -20.25 -21.31 5.32
CA GLY A 210 -19.56 -21.56 4.05
C GLY A 210 -19.59 -20.40 3.04
N ARG A 211 -20.50 -19.43 3.18
CA ARG A 211 -20.54 -18.26 2.29
C ARG A 211 -19.48 -17.24 2.65
N TYR A 212 -18.92 -16.63 1.62
CA TYR A 212 -17.93 -15.58 1.77
C TYR A 212 -18.12 -14.50 0.73
N GLN A 213 -17.62 -13.32 1.08
CA GLN A 213 -17.57 -12.18 0.20
C GLN A 213 -16.15 -11.63 0.19
N VAL A 214 -15.75 -11.03 -0.91
CA VAL A 214 -14.52 -10.27 -0.99
C VAL A 214 -14.91 -8.81 -1.15
N ILE A 215 -14.43 -8.00 -0.22
CA ILE A 215 -14.48 -6.55 -0.34
C ILE A 215 -13.20 -6.03 -0.96
N ALA A 216 -13.28 -4.94 -1.71
CA ALA A 216 -12.10 -4.27 -2.21
C ALA A 216 -12.27 -2.75 -2.26
N LEU A 217 -11.16 -2.05 -1.99
CA LEU A 217 -11.03 -0.62 -2.24
C LEU A 217 -10.04 -0.43 -3.39
N GLU A 218 -10.49 0.29 -4.42
CA GLU A 218 -9.64 0.71 -5.52
C GLU A 218 -9.13 2.12 -5.26
N LEU A 219 -7.83 2.33 -5.45
CA LEU A 219 -7.16 3.56 -5.08
C LEU A 219 -5.96 3.90 -5.99
N ILE A 220 -5.64 5.19 -6.02
CA ILE A 220 -4.46 5.76 -6.66
C ILE A 220 -3.42 6.03 -5.57
N LEU A 221 -2.31 5.28 -5.58
CA LEU A 221 -1.27 5.41 -4.54
C LEU A 221 -0.61 6.80 -4.56
N GLU A 222 -0.50 7.44 -5.72
CA GLU A 222 0.09 8.78 -5.83
C GLU A 222 -0.70 9.84 -5.06
N ARG A 223 -2.00 9.60 -4.82
CA ARG A 223 -2.90 10.51 -4.08
C ARG A 223 -3.01 10.18 -2.60
N LEU A 224 -2.38 9.10 -2.12
CA LEU A 224 -2.41 8.72 -0.71
C LEU A 224 -1.69 9.71 0.23
N PRO A 225 -0.54 10.31 -0.14
CA PRO A 225 0.13 11.28 0.73
C PRO A 225 -0.75 12.49 1.08
N ASP A 226 -1.62 12.91 0.17
CA ASP A 226 -2.56 14.01 0.37
C ASP A 226 -3.61 13.69 1.45
N MET A 227 -3.83 12.41 1.78
CA MET A 227 -4.70 11.99 2.88
C MET A 227 -4.08 12.24 4.26
N LEU A 228 -2.75 12.28 4.36
CA LEU A 228 -2.02 12.48 5.61
C LEU A 228 -1.66 13.95 5.87
N GLY A 229 -1.72 14.79 4.83
CA GLY A 229 -1.34 16.20 4.88
C GLY A 229 -2.47 17.09 4.42
N GLY A 230 -3.31 17.54 5.35
CA GLY A 230 -4.13 18.74 5.16
C GLY A 230 -3.23 19.98 5.09
N THR A 231 -2.46 20.14 4.03
CA THR A 231 -1.67 21.34 3.74
C THR A 231 -1.65 21.60 2.24
N ARG A 232 -2.46 22.55 1.80
CA ARG A 232 -1.99 23.60 0.92
C ARG A 232 -1.73 24.83 1.76
#